data_AF-K1LQV8-F1
#
_entry.id   AF-K1LQV8-F1
#
_cell.length_a   1.000
_cell.length_b   1.000
_cell.length_c   1.000
_cell.angle_alpha   90.00
_cell.angle_beta   90.00
_cell.angle_gamma   90.00
#
_symmetry.space_group_name_H-M   'P 1'
#
loop_
_entity.id
_entity.type
_entity.pdbx_description
1 polymer ?
#
loop_
_entity_poly.entity_id
_entity_poly.type
_entity_poly.pdbx_seq_one_letter_code
_entity_poly.pdbx_strand_id
1 'polypeptide(L)' 'MTNEELESMIQEIHKNIVENEYSSDSIKDKLADYADDDDAISSSSLVAFVLNENRHYTCTMIYSLFSRLLDQGYFSDDNP' A
#
# COMPACT_ATOMS: atom_id res chain seq x y z
N MET A 1 19.55 3.46 13.16
CA MET A 1 19.17 2.82 11.91
C MET A 1 20.30 2.90 10.91
N THR A 2 20.70 1.77 10.35
CA THR A 2 21.51 1.70 9.14
C THR A 2 20.62 1.73 7.90
N ASN A 3 21.19 2.01 6.72
CA ASN A 3 20.43 1.93 5.47
C ASN A 3 19.90 0.52 5.19
N GLU A 4 20.68 -0.52 5.54
CA GLU A 4 20.28 -1.92 5.38
C GLU A 4 19.06 -2.28 6.25
N GLU A 5 19.00 -1.78 7.49
CA GLU A 5 17.85 -1.96 8.38
C GLU A 5 16.59 -1.30 7.81
N LEU A 6 16.73 -0.08 7.27
CA LEU A 6 15.63 0.64 6.63
C LEU A 6 15.12 -0.08 5.38
N GLU A 7 16.03 -0.53 4.52
CA GLU A 7 15.69 -1.28 3.31
C GLU A 7 14.97 -2.60 3.64
N SER A 8 15.46 -3.35 4.64
CA SER A 8 14.80 -4.56 5.14
C SER A 8 13.38 -4.26 5.62
N MET A 9 13.19 -3.17 6.38
CA MET A 9 11.87 -2.76 6.86
C MET A 9 10.91 -2.42 5.71
N ILE A 10 11.40 -1.70 4.69
CA ILE A 10 10.60 -1.36 3.51
C ILE A 10 10.19 -2.63 2.76
N GLN A 11 11.11 -3.58 2.56
CA GLN A 11 10.83 -4.84 1.88
C GLN A 11 9.81 -5.70 2.65
N GLU A 12 9.91 -5.76 3.96
CA GLU A 12 8.93 -6.48 4.79
C GLU A 12 7.53 -5.87 4.70
N ILE A 13 7.40 -4.55 4.78
CA ILE A 13 6.10 -3.87 4.65
C ILE A 13 5.53 -4.12 3.25
N HIS A 14 6.35 -3.95 2.20
CA HIS A 14 5.95 -4.22 0.83
C HIS A 14 5.43 -5.65 0.67
N LYS A 15 6.19 -6.64 1.17
CA LYS A 15 5.79 -8.05 1.13
C LYS A 15 4.45 -8.27 1.82
N ASN A 16 4.26 -7.71 3.01
CA ASN A 16 3.01 -7.83 3.75
C ASN A 16 1.81 -7.22 2.99
N ILE A 17 1.98 -6.04 2.38
CA ILE A 17 0.93 -5.40 1.58
C ILE A 17 0.58 -6.28 0.37
N VAL A 18 1.58 -6.80 -0.34
CA VAL A 18 1.35 -7.64 -1.53
C VAL A 18 0.65 -8.95 -1.18
N GLU A 19 1.10 -9.64 -0.13
CA GLU A 19 0.56 -10.95 0.25
C GLU A 19 -0.88 -10.87 0.79
N ASN A 20 -1.26 -9.75 1.43
CA ASN A 20 -2.56 -9.63 2.10
C ASN A 20 -3.57 -8.75 1.36
N GLU A 21 -3.13 -7.66 0.71
CA GLU A 21 -4.03 -6.63 0.15
C GLU A 21 -4.07 -6.61 -1.38
N TYR A 22 -3.01 -7.12 -2.04
CA TYR A 22 -2.86 -7.11 -3.50
C TYR A 22 -2.72 -8.52 -4.08
N SER A 23 -3.29 -9.52 -3.41
CA SER A 23 -3.46 -10.84 -4.01
C SER A 23 -4.33 -10.73 -5.27
N SER A 24 -4.15 -11.66 -6.22
CA SER A 24 -4.95 -11.68 -7.46
C SER A 24 -6.46 -11.71 -7.19
N ASP A 25 -6.88 -12.38 -6.11
CA ASP A 25 -8.30 -12.48 -5.76
C ASP A 25 -8.80 -11.18 -5.12
N SER A 26 -8.04 -10.56 -4.21
CA SER A 26 -8.35 -9.23 -3.65
C SER A 26 -8.50 -8.17 -4.74
N ILE A 27 -7.61 -8.21 -5.75
CA ILE A 27 -7.65 -7.26 -6.86
C ILE A 27 -8.87 -7.47 -7.75
N LYS A 28 -9.30 -8.72 -7.98
CA LYS A 28 -10.55 -8.99 -8.70
C LYS A 28 -11.76 -8.49 -7.94
N ASP A 29 -11.81 -8.72 -6.64
CA ASP A 29 -12.92 -8.29 -5.79
C ASP A 29 -13.05 -6.75 -5.81
N LYS A 30 -11.93 -6.04 -5.63
CA LYS A 30 -11.91 -4.56 -5.71
C LYS A 30 -12.22 -4.02 -7.10
N LEU A 31 -11.81 -4.75 -8.16
CA LEU A 31 -12.06 -4.34 -9.53
C LEU A 31 -13.56 -4.48 -9.90
N ALA A 32 -14.28 -5.41 -9.27
CA ALA A 32 -15.72 -5.57 -9.47
C ALA A 32 -16.53 -4.31 -9.08
N ASP A 33 -16.06 -3.54 -8.09
CA ASP A 33 -16.68 -2.26 -7.70
C ASP A 33 -16.62 -1.18 -8.80
N TYR A 34 -15.84 -1.42 -9.86
CA TYR A 34 -15.65 -0.51 -11.00
C TYR A 34 -16.32 -1.01 -12.28
N ALA A 35 -16.94 -2.20 -12.25
CA ALA A 35 -17.70 -2.76 -13.36
C ALA A 35 -19.11 -2.13 -13.45
N ASP A 36 -19.67 -2.12 -14.66
CA ASP A 36 -21.07 -1.73 -14.89
C ASP A 36 -22.04 -2.92 -14.71
N ASP A 37 -23.32 -2.69 -14.97
CA ASP A 37 -24.39 -3.70 -14.83
C ASP A 37 -24.20 -4.94 -15.73
N ASP A 38 -23.34 -4.85 -16.76
CA ASP A 38 -23.00 -5.94 -17.68
C ASP A 38 -21.66 -6.62 -17.33
N ASP A 39 -21.13 -6.40 -16.13
CA ASP A 39 -19.79 -6.82 -15.67
C ASP A 39 -18.64 -6.29 -16.56
N ALA A 40 -18.88 -5.22 -17.33
CA ALA A 40 -17.89 -4.62 -18.20
C ALA A 40 -17.18 -3.44 -17.51
N ILE A 41 -15.89 -3.27 -17.81
CA ILE A 41 -15.07 -2.18 -17.24
C ILE A 41 -14.64 -1.25 -18.36
N SER A 42 -15.10 -0.01 -18.29
CA SER A 42 -14.65 1.05 -19.19
C SER A 42 -13.17 1.38 -18.96
N SER A 43 -12.47 1.86 -20.00
CA SER A 43 -11.07 2.30 -19.85
C SER A 43 -10.91 3.41 -18.80
N SER A 44 -11.89 4.30 -18.67
CA SER A 44 -11.91 5.34 -17.63
C SER A 44 -12.04 4.75 -16.22
N SER A 45 -12.90 3.74 -16.04
CA SER A 45 -13.06 3.06 -14.75
C SER A 45 -11.79 2.31 -14.38
N LEU A 46 -11.13 1.66 -15.34
CA LEU A 46 -9.84 1.00 -15.12
C LEU A 46 -8.74 1.99 -14.70
N VAL A 47 -8.66 3.16 -15.35
CA VAL A 47 -7.72 4.21 -14.95
C VAL A 47 -8.03 4.70 -13.54
N ALA A 48 -9.30 4.93 -13.21
CA ALA A 48 -9.71 5.34 -11.87
C ALA A 48 -9.35 4.29 -10.80
N PHE A 49 -9.57 3.01 -11.10
CA PHE A 49 -9.17 1.88 -10.26
C PHE A 49 -7.67 1.89 -9.99
N VAL A 50 -6.84 1.94 -11.04
CA VAL A 50 -5.38 1.91 -10.90
C VAL A 50 -4.86 3.12 -10.09
N LEU A 51 -5.42 4.31 -10.30
CA LEU A 51 -5.05 5.50 -9.54
C LEU A 51 -5.43 5.37 -8.06
N ASN A 52 -6.62 4.83 -7.78
CA ASN A 52 -7.07 4.60 -6.40
C ASN A 52 -6.19 3.58 -5.68
N GLU A 53 -5.92 2.45 -6.33
CA GLU A 53 -5.09 1.40 -5.75
C GLU A 53 -3.64 1.85 -5.54
N ASN A 54 -3.07 2.66 -6.46
CA ASN A 54 -1.74 3.22 -6.27
C ASN A 54 -1.68 4.19 -5.09
N ARG A 55 -2.71 5.03 -4.94
CA ARG A 55 -2.84 5.92 -3.79
C ARG A 55 -2.95 5.11 -2.49
N HIS A 56 -3.79 4.09 -2.46
CA HIS A 56 -3.97 3.24 -1.29
C HIS A 56 -2.66 2.56 -0.87
N TYR A 57 -1.99 1.88 -1.83
CA TYR A 57 -0.69 1.26 -1.61
C TYR A 57 0.32 2.24 -1.01
N THR A 58 0.44 3.42 -1.62
CA THR A 58 1.40 4.45 -1.19
C THR A 58 1.10 4.92 0.23
N CYS A 59 -0.18 5.19 0.54
CA CYS A 59 -0.58 5.58 1.88
C CYS A 59 -0.26 4.48 2.91
N THR A 60 -0.68 3.24 2.66
CA THR A 60 -0.46 2.10 3.57
C THR A 60 1.02 1.86 3.82
N MET A 61 1.84 1.94 2.77
CA MET A 61 3.30 1.80 2.85
C MET A 61 3.92 2.88 3.75
N ILE A 62 3.60 4.16 3.51
CA ILE A 62 4.16 5.28 4.26
C ILE A 62 3.71 5.26 5.72
N TYR A 63 2.42 5.00 5.99
CA TYR A 63 1.92 4.91 7.36
C TYR A 63 2.57 3.76 8.13
N SER A 64 2.69 2.58 7.51
CA SER A 64 3.34 1.43 8.14
C SER A 64 4.81 1.70 8.45
N LEU A 65 5.52 2.35 7.52
CA LEU A 65 6.91 2.73 7.72
C LEU A 65 7.06 3.73 8.88
N PHE A 66 6.26 4.80 8.88
CA PHE A 66 6.31 5.80 9.95
C PHE A 66 5.93 5.22 11.31
N SER A 67 4.92 4.35 11.38
CA SER A 67 4.55 3.69 12.63
C SER A 67 5.72 2.89 13.19
N ARG A 68 6.38 2.06 12.36
CA ARG A 68 7.54 1.27 12.82
C ARG A 68 8.71 2.16 13.25
N LEU A 69 8.97 3.24 12.52
CA LEU A 69 10.03 4.18 12.88
C LEU A 69 9.74 4.91 14.21
N LEU A 70 8.48 5.29 14.44
CA LEU A 70 8.01 5.84 15.72
C LEU A 70 8.18 4.84 16.86
N ASP A 71 7.75 3.60 16.67
CA ASP A 71 7.86 2.53 17.68
C ASP A 71 9.33 2.22 18.03
N GLN A 72 10.25 2.38 17.08
CA GLN A 72 11.70 2.24 17.30
C GLN A 72 12.36 3.51 17.89
N GLY A 73 11.59 4.57 18.15
CA GLY A 73 12.06 5.79 18.82
C GLY A 73 12.79 6.79 17.92
N TYR A 74 12.74 6.61 16.59
CA TYR A 74 13.45 7.50 15.64
C TYR A 74 12.87 8.91 15.52
N PHE A 75 11.69 9.14 16.09
CA PHE A 75 11.01 10.43 16.08
C PHE A 75 10.68 10.94 17.50
N SER A 76 11.47 10.56 18.52
CA SER A 76 11.30 11.11 19.87
C SER A 76 11.79 12.57 19.97
N ASP A 77 11.10 13.37 20.80
CA ASP A 77 11.30 14.82 21.02
C ASP A 77 12.68 15.23 21.57
N ASP A 78 13.59 14.28 21.83
CA ASP A 78 14.93 14.53 22.36
C ASP A 78 16.02 14.66 21.28
N ASN A 79 15.64 14.81 20.00
CA ASN A 79 16.56 15.10 18.90
C ASN A 79 16.53 16.62 18.60
N PRO A 80 17.57 17.41 18.93
CA PRO A 80 17.63 18.84 18.61
C PRO A 80 17.64 19.13 17.11
#